data_AF-A0A5N5RLJ1-F1
#
_entry.id   AF-A0A5N5RLJ1-F1
#
_cell.length_a   1.000
_cell.length_b   1.000
_cell.length_c   1.000
_cell.angle_alpha   90.00
_cell.angle_beta   90.00
_cell.angle_gamma   90.00
#
_symmetry.space_group_name_H-M   'P 1'
#
loop_
_entity.id
_entity.type
_entity.pdbx_description
1 polymer ?
#
loop_
_entity_poly.entity_id
_entity_poly.type
_entity_poly.pdbx_seq_one_letter_code
_entity_poly.pdbx_strand_id
1 'polypeptide(L)'
;MRRAAITRRLRISRVQRAEAGIALVAALRDSGLLESLRPGDTVAAYVSMGSEIPTRPLLGLLLDTGLRVLVPRLGSGMEVGWGELTDVRALRPVESDTATSATAAAAVAAITAAGGTAAADTAAADDSCNDSSCRADANQPDARPSDARLSDARQPKARRRHRPDEPDAETLEPQALRDARLILVPAFAVDRDGTRLGRGGGWYDRALMHRASGTPIVAICWPWESPRNATSALLPRRPHDVAVSGMLTPTGLTWLHS
;
A
#
# COMPACT_ATOMS: atom_id res chain seq x y z
N MET A 1 6.16 12.99 6.85
CA MET A 1 7.16 11.90 6.67
C MET A 1 6.83 10.98 5.49
N ARG A 2 5.76 10.16 5.51
CA ARG A 2 5.43 9.23 4.39
C ARG A 2 5.35 9.91 3.02
N ARG A 3 4.61 11.01 2.91
CA ARG A 3 4.47 11.78 1.66
C ARG A 3 5.82 12.23 1.11
N ALA A 4 6.69 12.75 1.98
CA ALA A 4 8.03 13.20 1.58
C ALA A 4 8.91 12.04 1.08
N ALA A 5 8.89 10.89 1.77
CA ALA A 5 9.59 9.68 1.34
C ALA A 5 9.10 9.22 -0.05
N ILE A 6 7.78 9.12 -0.24
CA ILE A 6 7.18 8.76 -1.53
C ILE A 6 7.58 9.77 -2.62
N THR A 7 7.45 11.07 -2.37
CA THR A 7 7.84 12.12 -3.32
C THR A 7 9.31 12.00 -3.72
N ARG A 8 10.21 11.71 -2.79
CA ARG A 8 11.63 11.53 -3.09
C ARG A 8 11.89 10.26 -3.90
N ARG A 9 11.26 9.14 -3.53
CA ARG A 9 11.37 7.87 -4.30
C ARG A 9 10.87 8.01 -5.73
N LEU A 10 9.82 8.80 -5.96
CA LEU A 10 9.27 9.06 -7.30
C LEU A 10 10.24 9.83 -8.21
N ARG A 11 11.27 10.48 -7.66
CA ARG A 11 12.34 11.13 -8.44
C ARG A 11 13.42 10.15 -8.90
N ILE A 12 13.45 8.94 -8.36
CA ILE A 12 14.43 7.92 -8.74
C ILE A 12 13.97 7.27 -10.05
N SER A 13 14.86 7.13 -11.01
CA SER A 13 14.53 6.50 -12.29
C SER A 13 14.33 4.99 -12.13
N ARG A 14 13.72 4.33 -13.12
CA ARG A 14 13.58 2.86 -13.12
C ARG A 14 14.94 2.16 -13.14
N VAL A 15 15.91 2.71 -13.88
CA VAL A 15 17.28 2.18 -13.96
C VAL A 15 17.97 2.28 -12.60
N GLN A 16 17.93 3.45 -11.97
CA GLN A 16 18.50 3.66 -10.63
C GLN A 16 17.85 2.76 -9.58
N ARG A 17 16.53 2.50 -9.68
CA ARG A 17 15.87 1.51 -8.81
C ARG A 17 16.38 0.10 -9.06
N ALA A 18 16.57 -0.30 -10.30
CA ALA A 18 17.10 -1.63 -10.62
C ALA A 18 18.54 -1.80 -10.09
N GLU A 19 19.40 -0.81 -10.31
CA GLU A 19 20.77 -0.75 -9.76
C GLU A 19 20.77 -0.85 -8.23
N ALA A 20 19.88 -0.11 -7.55
CA ALA A 20 19.72 -0.20 -6.11
C ALA A 20 19.31 -1.60 -5.63
N GLY A 21 18.47 -2.31 -6.39
CA GLY A 21 18.10 -3.70 -6.09
C GLY A 21 19.29 -4.67 -6.22
N ILE A 22 20.17 -4.45 -7.20
CA ILE A 22 21.41 -5.23 -7.34
C ILE A 22 22.38 -4.92 -6.20
N ALA A 23 22.58 -3.64 -5.89
CA ALA A 23 23.44 -3.21 -4.79
C ALA A 23 22.94 -3.71 -3.42
N LEU A 24 21.63 -3.91 -3.25
CA LEU A 24 21.06 -4.54 -2.05
C LEU A 24 21.54 -5.99 -1.86
N VAL A 25 21.71 -6.74 -2.96
CA VAL A 25 22.24 -8.11 -2.92
C VAL A 25 23.69 -8.12 -2.46
N ALA A 26 24.51 -7.21 -3.00
CA ALA A 26 25.90 -7.05 -2.57
C ALA A 26 25.97 -6.66 -1.08
N ALA A 27 25.21 -5.63 -0.67
CA ALA A 27 25.14 -5.20 0.72
C ALA A 27 24.70 -6.31 1.68
N LEU A 28 23.76 -7.19 1.27
CA LEU A 28 23.33 -8.31 2.09
C LEU A 28 24.44 -9.36 2.23
N ARG A 29 25.14 -9.71 1.15
CA ARG A 29 26.27 -10.65 1.17
C ARG A 29 27.40 -10.13 2.06
N ASP A 30 27.80 -8.88 1.86
CA ASP A 30 28.92 -8.26 2.57
C ASP A 30 28.62 -8.04 4.07
N SER A 31 27.34 -8.04 4.46
CA SER A 31 26.95 -7.87 5.85
C SER A 31 27.19 -9.08 6.76
N GLY A 32 27.47 -10.26 6.18
CA GLY A 32 27.57 -11.53 6.92
C GLY A 32 26.25 -12.03 7.49
N LEU A 33 25.12 -11.33 7.27
CA LEU A 33 23.82 -11.68 7.86
C LEU A 33 23.37 -13.12 7.52
N LEU A 34 23.70 -13.59 6.32
CA LEU A 34 23.32 -14.93 5.86
C LEU A 34 24.28 -16.03 6.35
N GLU A 35 25.46 -15.72 6.90
CA GLU A 35 26.45 -16.72 7.32
C GLU A 35 25.98 -17.60 8.48
N SER A 36 25.07 -17.06 9.30
CA SER A 36 24.45 -17.79 10.42
C SER A 36 23.33 -18.74 9.99
N LEU A 37 22.83 -18.59 8.75
CA LEU A 37 21.73 -19.40 8.21
C LEU A 37 22.26 -20.64 7.50
N ARG A 38 21.42 -21.66 7.39
CA ARG A 38 21.70 -22.93 6.71
C ARG A 38 20.65 -23.19 5.64
N PRO A 39 20.99 -23.92 4.56
CA PRO A 39 19.97 -24.41 3.63
C PRO A 39 18.83 -25.10 4.37
N GLY A 40 17.58 -24.78 3.99
CA GLY A 40 16.36 -25.20 4.67
C GLY A 40 15.87 -24.25 5.77
N ASP A 41 16.72 -23.35 6.30
CA ASP A 41 16.26 -22.31 7.21
C ASP A 41 15.25 -21.38 6.52
N THR A 42 14.28 -20.89 7.31
CA THR A 42 13.21 -20.04 6.79
C THR A 42 13.56 -18.57 6.92
N VAL A 43 13.38 -17.81 5.85
CA VAL A 43 13.47 -16.34 5.81
C VAL A 43 12.15 -15.79 5.32
N ALA A 44 11.56 -14.87 6.09
CA ALA A 44 10.42 -14.10 5.63
C ALA A 44 10.91 -12.82 4.96
N ALA A 45 10.41 -12.54 3.77
CA ALA A 45 10.75 -11.34 3.00
C ALA A 45 9.47 -10.78 2.35
N TYR A 46 9.64 -9.80 1.47
CA TYR A 46 8.51 -9.17 0.80
C TYR A 46 8.78 -8.91 -0.67
N VAL A 47 7.70 -8.86 -1.44
CA VAL A 47 7.72 -8.42 -2.84
C VAL A 47 7.54 -6.92 -2.89
N SER A 48 8.55 -6.22 -3.40
CA SER A 48 8.55 -4.77 -3.50
C SER A 48 7.43 -4.23 -4.39
N MET A 49 6.84 -3.11 -3.98
CA MET A 49 5.76 -2.42 -4.71
C MET A 49 6.08 -0.96 -5.02
N GLY A 50 5.59 -0.50 -6.17
CA GLY A 50 5.62 0.91 -6.56
C GLY A 50 7.04 1.48 -6.61
N SER A 51 7.37 2.38 -5.68
CA SER A 51 8.65 3.10 -5.63
C SER A 51 9.64 2.56 -4.58
N GLU A 52 9.34 1.40 -4.00
CA GLU A 52 10.28 0.65 -3.16
C GLU A 52 11.52 0.20 -3.95
N ILE A 53 12.61 -0.13 -3.25
CA ILE A 53 13.76 -0.80 -3.85
C ILE A 53 13.29 -2.18 -4.33
N PRO A 54 13.54 -2.56 -5.61
CA PRO A 54 13.21 -3.89 -6.12
C PRO A 54 13.86 -5.00 -5.29
N THR A 55 13.04 -5.87 -4.69
CA THR A 55 13.53 -7.00 -3.89
C THR A 55 13.68 -8.29 -4.68
N ARG A 56 13.21 -8.36 -5.93
CA ARG A 56 13.30 -9.56 -6.77
C ARG A 56 14.73 -10.17 -6.86
N PRO A 57 15.81 -9.39 -7.09
CA PRO A 57 17.17 -9.94 -7.06
C PRO A 57 17.57 -10.53 -5.70
N LEU A 58 17.16 -9.87 -4.60
CA LEU A 58 17.39 -10.35 -3.25
C LEU A 58 16.63 -11.65 -2.97
N LEU A 59 15.37 -11.77 -3.40
CA LEU A 59 14.60 -13.00 -3.27
C LEU A 59 15.26 -14.16 -4.02
N GLY A 60 15.81 -13.89 -5.22
CA GLY A 60 16.59 -14.86 -5.97
C GLY A 60 17.81 -15.35 -5.19
N LEU A 61 18.59 -14.43 -4.62
CA LEU A 61 19.73 -14.80 -3.76
C LEU A 61 19.34 -15.72 -2.61
N LEU A 62 18.24 -15.43 -1.91
CA LEU A 62 17.79 -16.25 -0.78
C LEU A 62 17.45 -17.68 -1.22
N LEU A 63 16.75 -17.82 -2.35
CA LEU A 63 16.43 -19.13 -2.94
C LEU A 63 17.67 -19.87 -3.42
N ASP A 64 18.60 -19.18 -4.09
CA ASP A 64 19.86 -19.75 -4.57
C ASP A 64 20.76 -20.22 -3.41
N THR A 65 20.57 -19.65 -2.21
CA THR A 65 21.25 -20.08 -0.96
C THR A 65 20.58 -21.33 -0.35
N GLY A 66 19.49 -21.83 -0.94
CA GLY A 66 18.72 -22.97 -0.45
C GLY A 66 17.83 -22.65 0.74
N LEU A 67 17.55 -21.37 0.99
CA LEU A 67 16.67 -20.94 2.09
C LEU A 67 15.20 -21.10 1.68
N ARG A 68 14.34 -21.44 2.63
CA ARG A 68 12.88 -21.41 2.44
C ARG A 68 12.42 -19.97 2.56
N VAL A 69 11.81 -19.43 1.50
CA VAL A 69 11.44 -18.00 1.45
C VAL A 69 9.93 -17.86 1.59
N LEU A 70 9.49 -17.20 2.66
CA LEU A 70 8.09 -16.82 2.84
C LEU A 70 7.87 -15.38 2.37
N VAL A 71 6.84 -15.18 1.54
CA VAL A 71 6.39 -13.84 1.11
C VAL A 71 4.92 -13.63 1.49
N PRO A 72 4.46 -12.38 1.65
CA PRO A 72 3.09 -12.10 2.07
C PRO A 72 2.09 -12.53 1.00
N ARG A 73 0.99 -13.17 1.41
CA ARG A 73 -0.15 -13.48 0.54
C ARG A 73 -1.43 -12.91 1.15
N LEU A 74 -2.06 -11.96 0.46
CA LEU A 74 -3.25 -11.29 0.95
C LEU A 74 -4.48 -12.17 0.64
N GLY A 75 -4.86 -13.01 1.60
CA GLY A 75 -6.10 -13.79 1.53
C GLY A 75 -7.36 -12.92 1.41
N SER A 76 -8.53 -13.57 1.39
CA SER A 76 -9.84 -12.90 1.29
C SER A 76 -10.29 -12.17 2.58
N GLY A 77 -9.51 -12.24 3.66
CA GLY A 77 -9.82 -11.68 4.99
C GLY A 77 -8.96 -10.49 5.43
N MET A 78 -9.07 -10.10 6.71
CA MET A 78 -8.24 -9.06 7.34
C MET A 78 -6.92 -9.59 7.92
N GLU A 79 -6.78 -10.91 8.05
CA GLU A 79 -5.54 -11.58 8.42
C GLU A 79 -4.78 -11.97 7.16
N VAL A 80 -3.46 -11.85 7.23
CA VAL A 80 -2.59 -12.08 6.08
C VAL A 80 -1.81 -13.34 6.32
N GLY A 81 -1.91 -14.23 5.36
CA GLY A 81 -1.12 -15.42 5.32
C GLY A 81 0.23 -15.21 4.64
N TRP A 82 0.98 -16.28 4.59
CA TRP A 82 2.27 -16.37 3.92
C TRP A 82 2.17 -17.35 2.77
N GLY A 83 2.94 -17.16 1.71
CA GLY A 83 3.14 -18.15 0.67
C GLY A 83 4.61 -18.49 0.58
N GLU A 84 4.93 -19.77 0.48
CA GLU A 84 6.29 -20.20 0.17
C GLU A 84 6.61 -19.87 -1.29
N LEU A 85 7.65 -19.08 -1.49
CA LEU A 85 8.17 -18.74 -2.80
C LEU A 85 9.16 -19.82 -3.22
N THR A 86 8.88 -20.55 -4.29
CA THR A 86 9.78 -21.57 -4.84
C THR A 86 10.62 -21.03 -6.00
N ASP A 87 10.11 -20.03 -6.72
CA ASP A 87 10.80 -19.37 -7.83
C ASP A 87 10.35 -17.90 -7.92
N VAL A 88 11.30 -16.96 -8.05
CA VAL A 88 10.98 -15.53 -8.26
C VAL A 88 10.11 -15.30 -9.50
N ARG A 89 10.20 -16.16 -10.51
CA ARG A 89 9.38 -16.13 -11.72
C ARG A 89 7.92 -16.54 -11.47
N ALA A 90 7.65 -17.25 -10.36
CA ALA A 90 6.30 -17.64 -9.96
C ALA A 90 5.48 -16.49 -9.36
N LEU A 91 6.08 -15.32 -9.11
CA LEU A 91 5.37 -14.14 -8.61
C LEU A 91 4.42 -13.56 -9.68
N ARG A 92 3.12 -13.57 -9.39
CA ARG A 92 2.06 -13.07 -10.27
C ARG A 92 1.43 -11.79 -9.74
N PRO A 93 1.12 -10.80 -10.59
CA PRO A 93 0.33 -9.64 -10.17
C PRO A 93 -1.01 -10.10 -9.61
N VAL A 94 -1.37 -9.62 -8.42
CA VAL A 94 -2.72 -9.81 -7.89
C VAL A 94 -3.62 -8.81 -8.59
N GLU A 95 -4.60 -9.31 -9.34
CA GLU A 95 -5.65 -8.46 -9.86
C GLU A 95 -6.36 -7.78 -8.68
N SER A 96 -6.28 -6.45 -8.62
CA SER A 96 -7.00 -5.71 -7.59
C SER A 96 -8.49 -5.94 -7.82
N ASP A 97 -9.14 -6.75 -6.99
CA ASP A 97 -10.59 -6.99 -7.06
C ASP A 97 -11.32 -5.67 -7.29
N THR A 98 -11.84 -5.50 -8.50
CA THR A 98 -13.00 -4.62 -8.75
C THR A 98 -14.29 -5.26 -8.23
N ALA A 99 -14.20 -6.47 -7.65
CA ALA A 99 -15.31 -7.28 -7.17
C ALA A 99 -15.62 -7.05 -5.67
N THR A 100 -15.96 -5.82 -5.29
CA THR A 100 -16.91 -5.58 -4.18
C THR A 100 -17.78 -4.36 -4.46
N SER A 101 -18.05 -4.08 -5.75
CA SER A 101 -19.00 -3.05 -6.17
C SER A 101 -20.35 -3.63 -6.62
N ALA A 102 -20.45 -4.93 -6.94
CA ALA A 102 -21.69 -5.52 -7.42
C ALA A 102 -22.66 -5.87 -6.27
N THR A 103 -22.15 -6.40 -5.15
CA THR A 103 -22.97 -6.80 -4.01
C THR A 103 -23.43 -5.60 -3.16
N ALA A 104 -22.66 -4.51 -3.12
CA ALA A 104 -23.07 -3.26 -2.48
C ALA A 104 -24.10 -2.47 -3.31
N ALA A 105 -23.99 -2.48 -4.65
CA ALA A 105 -24.98 -1.85 -5.53
C ALA A 105 -26.34 -2.57 -5.48
N ALA A 106 -26.35 -3.91 -5.36
CA ALA A 106 -27.57 -4.69 -5.17
C ALA A 106 -28.24 -4.42 -3.82
N ALA A 107 -27.45 -4.24 -2.74
CA ALA A 107 -27.99 -3.92 -1.41
C ALA A 107 -28.56 -2.48 -1.33
N VAL A 108 -27.98 -1.52 -2.04
CA VAL A 108 -28.51 -0.14 -2.12
C VAL A 108 -29.79 -0.08 -2.97
N ALA A 109 -29.87 -0.83 -4.07
CA ALA A 109 -31.06 -0.90 -4.92
C ALA A 109 -32.27 -1.58 -4.23
N ALA A 110 -32.02 -2.51 -3.30
CA ALA A 110 -33.08 -3.16 -2.52
C ALA A 110 -33.69 -2.23 -1.46
N ILE A 111 -32.94 -1.27 -0.93
CA ILE A 111 -33.42 -0.31 0.08
C ILE A 111 -34.30 0.77 -0.57
N THR A 112 -34.01 1.18 -1.81
CA THR A 112 -34.80 2.19 -2.54
C THR A 112 -36.14 1.67 -3.08
N ALA A 113 -36.34 0.35 -3.19
CA ALA A 113 -37.57 -0.24 -3.74
C ALA A 113 -38.70 -0.42 -2.69
N ALA A 114 -38.43 -0.22 -1.40
CA ALA A 114 -39.38 -0.52 -0.32
C ALA A 114 -40.08 0.70 0.30
N GLY A 115 -39.85 1.92 -0.21
CA GLY A 115 -40.45 3.14 0.34
C GLY A 115 -41.38 3.83 -0.65
N GLY A 116 -42.64 3.40 -0.75
CA GLY A 116 -43.65 4.07 -1.56
C GLY A 116 -45.02 4.15 -0.86
N THR A 117 -45.74 5.24 -1.18
CA THR A 117 -47.17 5.60 -0.95
C THR A 117 -47.42 6.54 0.25
N ALA A 118 -48.23 7.61 0.18
CA ALA A 118 -49.30 7.97 -0.75
C ALA A 118 -49.63 9.50 -0.79
N ALA A 119 -50.30 9.89 -1.90
CA ALA A 119 -51.36 10.91 -2.15
C ALA A 119 -51.21 12.37 -1.64
N ALA A 120 -51.18 13.42 -2.47
CA ALA A 120 -52.16 13.98 -3.43
C ALA A 120 -53.25 14.87 -2.78
N ASP A 121 -53.31 16.16 -3.16
CA ASP A 121 -54.57 16.80 -3.55
C ASP A 121 -54.36 18.11 -4.34
N THR A 122 -55.36 18.41 -5.19
CA THR A 122 -55.39 19.30 -6.36
C THR A 122 -56.17 20.61 -6.18
N ALA A 123 -55.89 21.64 -7.02
CA ALA A 123 -56.81 22.59 -7.73
C ALA A 123 -56.10 23.96 -7.98
N ALA A 124 -55.88 24.46 -9.21
CA ALA A 124 -56.80 25.13 -10.17
C ALA A 124 -57.34 26.50 -9.64
N ALA A 125 -57.45 27.64 -10.35
CA ALA A 125 -57.17 28.14 -11.71
C ALA A 125 -57.32 29.69 -11.70
N ASP A 126 -57.20 30.34 -12.87
CA ASP A 126 -57.72 31.69 -13.27
C ASP A 126 -56.95 32.96 -12.83
N ASP A 127 -56.88 34.09 -13.55
CA ASP A 127 -57.31 34.53 -14.90
C ASP A 127 -56.71 35.95 -15.16
N SER A 128 -56.57 36.29 -16.44
CA SER A 128 -56.64 37.63 -17.06
C SER A 128 -55.47 38.64 -17.08
N CYS A 129 -55.28 39.15 -18.31
CA CYS A 129 -54.60 40.36 -18.77
C CYS A 129 -55.14 41.66 -18.13
N ASN A 130 -54.31 42.72 -18.06
CA ASN A 130 -54.55 43.90 -18.92
C ASN A 130 -53.34 44.83 -19.11
N ASP A 131 -53.40 45.45 -20.27
CA ASP A 131 -52.62 46.47 -20.98
C ASP A 131 -52.36 47.80 -20.24
N SER A 132 -51.23 48.45 -20.52
CA SER A 132 -51.09 49.91 -20.80
C SER A 132 -49.62 50.40 -20.69
N SER A 133 -49.10 50.79 -21.85
CA SER A 133 -47.82 51.43 -22.17
C SER A 133 -47.38 52.64 -21.33
N CYS A 134 -46.06 52.84 -21.17
CA CYS A 134 -45.35 54.15 -21.17
C CYS A 134 -43.81 54.00 -21.34
N ARG A 135 -43.33 54.18 -22.58
CA ARG A 135 -42.09 54.82 -23.08
C ARG A 135 -40.71 54.66 -22.37
N ALA A 136 -39.76 54.24 -23.22
CA ALA A 136 -38.37 54.69 -23.40
C ALA A 136 -37.35 54.47 -22.27
N ASP A 137 -36.38 53.57 -22.48
CA ASP A 137 -35.05 53.97 -22.98
C ASP A 137 -34.14 52.76 -23.23
N ALA A 138 -33.20 52.98 -24.14
CA ALA A 138 -32.37 52.00 -24.81
C ALA A 138 -31.37 51.25 -23.92
N ASN A 139 -31.34 49.92 -24.00
CA ASN A 139 -30.10 49.13 -24.08
C ASN A 139 -30.43 47.66 -24.41
N GLN A 140 -29.99 47.17 -25.58
CA GLN A 140 -30.12 45.77 -25.96
C GLN A 140 -28.83 45.31 -26.64
N PRO A 141 -28.13 44.30 -26.08
CA PRO A 141 -27.39 43.33 -26.85
C PRO A 141 -28.20 42.03 -26.99
N ASP A 142 -27.91 41.33 -28.08
CA ASP A 142 -28.64 40.23 -28.72
C ASP A 142 -28.93 38.96 -27.90
N ALA A 143 -29.82 38.16 -28.50
CA ALA A 143 -30.60 37.04 -27.99
C ALA A 143 -29.89 35.76 -27.47
N ARG A 144 -30.67 35.08 -26.61
CA ARG A 144 -30.63 33.73 -25.98
C ARG A 144 -30.42 32.56 -26.99
N PRO A 145 -30.03 31.31 -26.57
CA PRO A 145 -30.72 30.57 -25.50
C PRO A 145 -29.90 29.70 -24.53
N SER A 146 -30.62 29.38 -23.46
CA SER A 146 -30.40 28.36 -22.45
C SER A 146 -30.03 27.00 -23.02
N ASP A 147 -29.03 26.36 -22.42
CA ASP A 147 -29.01 24.91 -22.34
C ASP A 147 -28.28 24.44 -21.07
N ALA A 148 -29.01 23.67 -20.29
CA ALA A 148 -28.51 22.92 -19.17
C ALA A 148 -27.31 22.06 -19.60
N ARG A 149 -26.16 22.21 -18.94
CA ARG A 149 -25.13 21.19 -18.98
C ARG A 149 -24.76 20.79 -17.56
N LEU A 150 -25.25 19.58 -17.28
CA LEU A 150 -24.80 18.64 -16.26
C LEU A 150 -23.44 19.01 -15.67
N SER A 151 -23.44 19.24 -14.36
CA SER A 151 -22.27 19.06 -13.53
C SER A 151 -21.67 17.68 -13.79
N ASP A 152 -20.55 17.63 -14.50
CA ASP A 152 -19.65 16.47 -14.55
C ASP A 152 -19.03 16.32 -13.16
N ALA A 153 -19.82 15.80 -12.23
CA ALA A 153 -19.35 15.28 -10.96
C ALA A 153 -18.55 14.02 -11.27
N ARG A 154 -17.30 14.22 -11.69
CA ARG A 154 -16.34 13.16 -11.93
C ARG A 154 -16.17 12.38 -10.63
N GLN A 155 -16.85 11.24 -10.55
CA GLN A 155 -16.79 10.35 -9.40
C GLN A 155 -15.31 10.09 -9.04
N PRO A 156 -14.91 10.20 -7.75
CA PRO A 156 -13.55 9.92 -7.35
C PRO A 156 -13.26 8.45 -7.66
N LYS A 157 -12.39 8.19 -8.65
CA LYS A 157 -11.89 6.85 -8.97
C LYS A 157 -11.39 6.20 -7.68
N ALA A 158 -12.04 5.10 -7.27
CA ALA A 158 -11.62 4.31 -6.13
C ALA A 158 -10.10 4.07 -6.23
N ARG A 159 -9.34 4.50 -5.21
CA ARG A 159 -7.89 4.32 -5.18
C ARG A 159 -7.61 2.82 -5.25
N ARG A 160 -7.09 2.33 -6.38
CA ARG A 160 -6.63 0.94 -6.51
C ARG A 160 -5.67 0.66 -5.35
N ARG A 161 -6.06 -0.24 -4.44
CA ARG A 161 -5.17 -0.73 -3.39
C ARG A 161 -4.10 -1.54 -4.11
N HIS A 162 -2.91 -0.97 -4.25
CA HIS A 162 -1.79 -1.66 -4.89
C HIS A 162 -1.38 -2.82 -3.98
N ARG A 163 -1.60 -4.05 -4.45
CA ARG A 163 -1.20 -5.30 -3.79
C ARG A 163 0.15 -5.76 -4.33
N PRO A 164 0.97 -6.46 -3.52
CA PRO A 164 2.21 -7.07 -4.00
C PRO A 164 1.87 -8.22 -4.96
N ASP A 165 2.83 -8.60 -5.81
CA ASP A 165 2.72 -9.86 -6.55
C ASP A 165 2.76 -11.02 -5.55
N GLU A 166 1.96 -12.05 -5.78
CA GLU A 166 1.81 -13.22 -4.88
C GLU A 166 2.44 -14.48 -5.51
N PRO A 167 2.96 -15.40 -4.67
CA PRO A 167 3.44 -16.70 -5.14
C PRO A 167 2.26 -17.62 -5.49
N ASP A 168 2.48 -18.54 -6.42
CA ASP A 168 1.56 -19.64 -6.71
C ASP A 168 1.77 -20.80 -5.72
N ALA A 169 1.34 -20.57 -4.47
CA ALA A 169 1.51 -21.51 -3.35
C ALA A 169 0.25 -21.54 -2.48
N GLU A 170 0.13 -22.53 -1.59
CA GLU A 170 -0.91 -22.53 -0.55
C GLU A 170 -0.73 -21.34 0.41
N THR A 171 -1.85 -20.81 0.94
CA THR A 171 -1.79 -19.77 1.97
C THR A 171 -1.49 -20.43 3.31
N LEU A 172 -0.30 -20.19 3.82
CA LEU A 172 0.09 -20.50 5.19
C LEU A 172 -0.49 -19.46 6.16
N GLU A 173 -0.78 -19.89 7.38
CA GLU A 173 -1.28 -19.04 8.45
C GLU A 173 -0.24 -18.00 8.93
N PRO A 174 -0.65 -16.89 9.59
CA PRO A 174 0.26 -15.88 10.14
C PRO A 174 1.38 -16.45 11.03
N GLN A 175 1.11 -17.58 11.71
CA GLN A 175 2.04 -18.28 12.60
C GLN A 175 3.23 -18.90 11.88
N ALA A 176 3.23 -19.00 10.55
CA ALA A 176 4.39 -19.44 9.78
C ALA A 176 5.65 -18.59 10.04
N LEU A 177 5.50 -17.35 10.52
CA LEU A 177 6.62 -16.53 10.96
C LEU A 177 7.38 -17.07 12.18
N ARG A 178 6.83 -18.03 12.94
CA ARG A 178 7.54 -18.67 14.06
C ARG A 178 8.84 -19.33 13.62
N ASP A 179 8.84 -19.88 12.41
CA ASP A 179 9.98 -20.63 11.87
C ASP A 179 11.01 -19.72 11.21
N ALA A 180 10.68 -18.43 11.02
CA ALA A 180 11.58 -17.48 10.38
C ALA A 180 12.78 -17.15 11.27
N ARG A 181 13.98 -17.36 10.75
CA ARG A 181 15.26 -16.99 11.39
C ARG A 181 15.73 -15.59 11.02
N LEU A 182 15.14 -15.00 9.99
CA LEU A 182 15.34 -13.62 9.56
C LEU A 182 14.03 -13.10 8.95
N ILE A 183 13.69 -11.84 9.25
CA ILE A 183 12.51 -11.19 8.67
C ILE A 183 12.93 -9.87 8.02
N LEU A 184 12.75 -9.76 6.71
CA LEU A 184 12.98 -8.55 5.92
C LEU A 184 11.66 -7.80 5.71
N VAL A 185 11.61 -6.53 6.12
CA VAL A 185 10.39 -5.72 6.07
C VAL A 185 10.58 -4.41 5.27
N PRO A 186 9.56 -3.93 4.56
CA PRO A 186 9.59 -2.62 3.93
C PRO A 186 9.37 -1.51 4.96
N ALA A 187 10.00 -0.37 4.73
CA ALA A 187 9.79 0.85 5.50
C ALA A 187 9.82 2.08 4.58
N PHE A 188 9.32 3.22 5.06
CA PHE A 188 9.56 4.56 4.48
C PHE A 188 10.51 5.42 5.31
N ALA A 189 10.78 5.00 6.54
CA ALA A 189 11.75 5.57 7.44
C ALA A 189 11.98 4.58 8.58
N VAL A 190 13.19 4.59 9.13
CA VAL A 190 13.53 3.95 10.40
C VAL A 190 14.28 4.98 11.24
N ASP A 191 13.95 5.08 12.52
CA ASP A 191 14.69 5.93 13.46
C ASP A 191 15.73 5.13 14.25
N ARG A 192 16.48 5.83 15.10
CA ARG A 192 17.55 5.25 15.92
C ARG A 192 17.07 4.22 16.94
N ASP A 193 15.79 4.24 17.32
CA ASP A 193 15.20 3.32 18.30
C ASP A 193 14.56 2.09 17.62
N GLY A 194 14.76 1.94 16.31
CA GLY A 194 14.19 0.87 15.50
C GLY A 194 12.70 1.06 15.20
N THR A 195 12.11 2.22 15.49
CA THR A 195 10.72 2.50 15.09
C THR A 195 10.67 2.60 13.58
N ARG A 196 9.68 1.93 12.97
CA ARG A 196 9.56 1.82 11.51
C ARG A 196 8.29 2.50 11.00
N LEU A 197 8.45 3.39 10.02
CA LEU A 197 7.32 4.01 9.34
C LEU A 197 6.84 3.15 8.16
N GLY A 198 5.85 2.28 8.38
CA GLY A 198 5.20 1.49 7.33
C GLY A 198 4.15 2.25 6.50
N ARG A 199 3.39 1.55 5.64
CA ARG A 199 2.29 2.12 4.82
C ARG A 199 1.06 2.60 5.60
N GLY A 200 0.93 2.23 6.88
CA GLY A 200 -0.13 2.72 7.78
C GLY A 200 -1.26 1.73 8.08
N GLY A 201 -1.27 0.54 7.47
CA GLY A 201 -2.28 -0.51 7.74
C GLY A 201 -1.99 -1.38 8.97
N GLY A 202 -0.90 -1.14 9.70
CA GLY A 202 -0.46 -1.96 10.84
C GLY A 202 -0.18 -3.42 10.49
N TRP A 203 0.05 -3.71 9.21
CA TRP A 203 0.04 -5.08 8.70
C TRP A 203 1.20 -5.90 9.25
N TYR A 204 2.43 -5.44 9.00
CA TYR A 204 3.63 -6.06 9.55
C TYR A 204 3.62 -6.08 11.08
N ASP A 205 3.08 -5.06 11.73
CA ASP A 205 3.09 -4.99 13.20
C ASP A 205 2.25 -6.12 13.82
N ARG A 206 1.13 -6.49 13.19
CA ARG A 206 0.35 -7.69 13.56
C ARG A 206 1.09 -8.98 13.22
N ALA A 207 1.61 -9.12 11.99
CA ALA A 207 2.29 -10.33 11.57
C ALA A 207 3.53 -10.64 12.44
N LEU A 208 4.32 -9.61 12.76
CA LEU A 208 5.53 -9.71 13.57
C LEU A 208 5.27 -10.13 15.02
N MET A 209 4.03 -10.13 15.51
CA MET A 209 3.68 -10.69 16.82
C MET A 209 3.81 -12.21 16.86
N HIS A 210 3.81 -12.88 15.70
CA HIS A 210 3.91 -14.33 15.62
C HIS A 210 5.35 -14.86 15.50
N ARG A 211 6.35 -13.99 15.32
CA ARG A 211 7.75 -14.43 15.17
C ARG A 211 8.30 -15.09 16.44
N ALA A 212 9.32 -15.92 16.28
CA ALA A 212 10.12 -16.38 17.41
C ALA A 212 10.85 -15.21 18.11
N SER A 213 10.96 -15.28 19.44
CA SER A 213 11.72 -14.29 20.22
C SER A 213 13.18 -14.25 19.75
N GLY A 214 13.75 -13.05 19.65
CA GLY A 214 15.13 -12.85 19.19
C GLY A 214 15.33 -12.94 17.68
N THR A 215 14.33 -13.31 16.88
CA THR A 215 14.45 -13.28 15.42
C THR A 215 14.77 -11.85 14.94
N PRO A 216 15.91 -11.63 14.24
CA PRO A 216 16.27 -10.32 13.73
C PRO A 216 15.25 -9.85 12.69
N ILE A 217 14.80 -8.60 12.87
CA ILE A 217 13.95 -7.91 11.89
C ILE A 217 14.79 -6.81 11.23
N VAL A 218 14.92 -6.88 9.92
CA VAL A 218 15.74 -5.92 9.15
C VAL A 218 14.85 -5.17 8.16
N ALA A 219 14.83 -3.85 8.28
CA ALA A 219 14.08 -3.00 7.36
C ALA A 219 14.89 -2.68 6.10
N ILE A 220 14.31 -2.87 4.92
CA ILE A 220 14.91 -2.44 3.66
C ILE A 220 14.47 -0.99 3.38
N CYS A 221 15.47 -0.10 3.24
CA CYS A 221 15.28 1.33 3.10
C CYS A 221 16.18 1.93 2.02
N TRP A 222 15.78 3.08 1.50
CA TRP A 222 16.73 3.95 0.81
C TRP A 222 17.71 4.61 1.80
N PRO A 223 18.95 4.96 1.40
CA PRO A 223 19.93 5.55 2.32
C PRO A 223 19.46 6.84 3.04
N TRP A 224 18.58 7.62 2.41
CA TRP A 224 18.01 8.83 3.02
C TRP A 224 16.81 8.59 3.94
N GLU A 225 16.35 7.34 4.07
CA GLU A 225 15.27 6.93 4.99
C GLU A 225 15.84 6.37 6.30
N SER A 226 17.16 6.48 6.45
CA SER A 226 18.00 6.03 7.56
C SER A 226 17.91 6.93 8.78
N PRO A 227 18.19 6.42 10.00
CA PRO A 227 18.28 7.20 11.24
C PRO A 227 19.19 8.43 11.17
N ARG A 228 20.19 8.46 10.28
CA ARG A 228 21.08 9.62 10.09
C ARG A 228 20.43 10.75 9.28
N ASN A 229 19.43 10.44 8.45
CA ASN A 229 18.86 11.33 7.42
C ASN A 229 17.34 11.54 7.56
N ALA A 230 16.63 10.63 8.21
CA ALA A 230 15.27 10.84 8.68
C ALA A 230 15.36 11.91 9.76
N THR A 231 14.87 13.13 9.45
CA THR A 231 14.66 14.26 10.36
C THR A 231 14.78 13.81 11.82
N SER A 232 15.84 14.23 12.53
CA SER A 232 16.32 13.75 13.85
C SER A 232 15.25 13.50 14.96
N ALA A 233 14.01 13.90 14.71
CA ALA A 233 12.82 13.52 15.47
C ALA A 233 12.55 12.01 15.39
N LEU A 234 12.38 11.42 16.58
CA LEU A 234 11.84 10.07 16.74
C LEU A 234 10.51 9.92 15.99
N LEU A 235 10.31 8.77 15.37
CA LEU A 235 9.07 8.45 14.70
C LEU A 235 7.97 8.22 15.76
N PRO A 236 6.71 8.60 15.47
CA PRO A 236 5.60 8.26 16.34
C PRO A 236 5.51 6.74 16.50
N ARG A 237 5.66 6.27 17.74
CA ARG A 237 5.57 4.85 18.12
C ARG A 237 4.29 4.59 18.88
N ARG A 238 3.63 3.49 18.57
CA ARG A 238 2.47 2.96 19.30
C ARG A 238 2.89 1.72 20.11
N PRO A 239 2.12 1.36 21.16
CA PRO A 239 2.44 0.19 21.99
C PRO A 239 2.56 -1.13 21.22
N HIS A 240 1.83 -1.25 20.10
CA HIS A 240 1.85 -2.45 19.24
C HIS A 240 2.91 -2.40 18.13
N ASP A 241 3.64 -1.30 17.99
CA ASP A 241 4.68 -1.19 16.97
C ASP A 241 5.89 -2.04 17.39
N VAL A 242 6.25 -2.98 16.53
CA VAL A 242 7.42 -3.85 16.72
C VAL A 242 8.65 -3.16 16.14
N ALA A 243 9.67 -2.96 16.97
CA ALA A 243 10.93 -2.36 16.57
C ALA A 243 11.72 -3.29 15.64
N VAL A 244 12.42 -2.71 14.68
CA VAL A 244 13.38 -3.43 13.84
C VAL A 244 14.76 -3.43 14.47
N SER A 245 15.48 -4.54 14.32
CA SER A 245 16.84 -4.73 14.82
C SER A 245 17.88 -4.05 13.94
N GLY A 246 17.61 -3.90 12.64
CA GLY A 246 18.56 -3.34 11.69
C GLY A 246 17.90 -2.72 10.48
N MET A 247 18.71 -2.02 9.70
CA MET A 247 18.32 -1.42 8.44
C MET A 247 19.31 -1.78 7.33
N LEU A 248 18.81 -2.42 6.28
CA LEU A 248 19.56 -2.76 5.08
C LEU A 248 19.28 -1.70 4.01
N THR A 249 20.35 -1.19 3.42
CA THR A 249 20.33 -0.23 2.31
C THR A 249 21.23 -0.72 1.19
N PRO A 250 21.15 -0.15 -0.03
CA PRO A 250 22.12 -0.45 -1.11
C PRO A 250 23.59 -0.20 -0.74
N THR A 251 23.85 0.54 0.34
CA THR A 251 25.21 0.86 0.81
C THR A 251 25.67 -0.01 1.99
N GLY A 252 24.83 -0.91 2.49
CA GLY A 252 25.18 -1.79 3.61
C GLY A 252 24.07 -1.97 4.65
N LEU A 253 24.34 -2.86 5.60
CA LEU A 253 23.54 -3.11 6.80
C LEU A 253 24.01 -2.21 7.95
N THR A 254 23.07 -1.63 8.69
CA THR A 254 23.33 -0.95 9.96
C THR A 254 22.45 -1.58 11.04
N TRP A 255 23.07 -2.14 12.07
CA TRP A 255 22.36 -2.58 13.27
C TRP A 255 21.94 -1.38 14.10
N LEU A 256 20.73 -1.44 14.65
CA LEU A 256 20.18 -0.44 15.54
C LEU A 256 20.36 -0.94 16.97
N HIS A 257 20.77 -0.04 17.85
CA HIS A 257 20.96 -0.40 19.25
C HIS A 257 19.56 -0.57 19.86
N SER A 258 19.29 -1.76 20.37
CA SER A 258 18.16 -2.06 21.23
C SER A 258 18.64 -2.23 22.67
#